data_AF-A0A7S1AGT3-F1
#
_entry.id   AF-A0A7S1AGT3-F1
#
_cell.length_a   1.000
_cell.length_b   1.000
_cell.length_c   1.000
_cell.angle_alpha   90.00
_cell.angle_beta   90.00
_cell.angle_gamma   90.00
#
_symmetry.space_group_name_H-M   'P 1'
#
loop_
_entity.id
_entity.type
_entity.pdbx_description
1 polymer ?
#
loop_
_entity_poly.entity_id
_entity_poly.type
_entity_poly.pdbx_seq_one_letter_code
_entity_poly.pdbx_strand_id
1 'polypeptide(L)'
;YVSVVDRFIICAPDAVHRDTQEPCGLHTYTCRGWCRLEMMARACSSGVEQVYLQIEAADDLRAMTAADFQTLSLRVFEGHFSVQSDVQKLVDPVLGLYCSILRQGHEGHVEHIQVLRKHIESDRFLTPTNGLHNS
;
A
#
# COMPACT_ATOMS: atom_id res chain seq x y z
N TYR A 1 -8.06 10.73 -1.03
CA TYR A 1 -6.90 11.59 -1.30
C TYR A 1 -6.03 10.98 -2.39
N VAL A 2 -5.32 9.87 -2.15
CA VAL A 2 -4.47 9.23 -3.17
C VAL A 2 -5.25 8.48 -4.26
N SER A 3 -6.47 8.03 -3.97
CA SER A 3 -7.31 7.29 -4.93
C SER A 3 -7.85 8.12 -6.11
N VAL A 4 -7.61 9.44 -6.15
CA VAL A 4 -8.14 10.35 -7.19
C VAL A 4 -7.06 11.15 -7.91
N VAL A 5 -5.78 10.88 -7.63
CA VAL A 5 -4.68 11.59 -8.29
C VAL A 5 -4.40 10.97 -9.65
N ASP A 6 -4.00 11.76 -10.64
CA ASP A 6 -3.61 11.22 -11.96
C ASP A 6 -2.26 10.50 -11.87
N ARG A 7 -1.30 11.10 -11.18
CA ARG A 7 0.08 10.60 -11.02
C ARG A 7 0.46 10.55 -9.53
N PHE A 8 1.20 9.53 -9.15
CA PHE A 8 1.69 9.36 -7.77
C PHE A 8 3.22 9.23 -7.79
N ILE A 9 3.91 10.08 -7.03
CA ILE A 9 5.37 10.12 -7.00
C ILE A 9 5.85 9.78 -5.59
N ILE A 10 6.77 8.82 -5.50
CA ILE A 10 7.41 8.41 -4.25
C ILE A 10 8.84 8.93 -4.27
N CYS A 11 9.08 9.97 -3.48
CA CYS A 11 10.42 10.48 -3.21
C CYS A 11 10.94 9.84 -1.93
N ALA A 12 11.76 8.79 -2.07
CA ALA A 12 12.32 8.06 -0.95
C ALA A 12 13.83 7.84 -1.16
N PRO A 13 14.62 8.93 -1.20
CA PRO A 13 16.05 8.82 -1.42
C PRO A 13 16.75 8.12 -0.25
N ASP A 14 17.81 7.37 -0.54
CA ASP A 14 18.70 6.85 0.49
C ASP A 14 19.39 8.03 1.21
N ALA A 15 18.97 8.28 2.44
CA ALA A 15 19.36 9.44 3.24
C ALA A 15 19.41 9.07 4.73
N VAL A 16 19.96 9.97 5.56
CA VAL A 16 19.90 9.84 7.01
C VAL A 16 18.90 10.85 7.56
N HIS A 17 17.93 10.39 8.35
CA HIS A 17 16.94 11.28 8.95
C HIS A 17 17.61 12.29 9.86
N ARG A 18 17.31 13.58 9.69
CA ARG A 18 17.95 14.66 10.46
C ARG A 18 17.78 14.50 11.98
N ASP A 19 16.58 14.15 12.43
CA ASP A 19 16.29 14.11 13.87
C ASP A 19 16.61 12.76 14.53
N THR A 20 16.21 11.63 13.93
CA THR A 20 16.46 10.29 14.49
C THR A 20 17.84 9.73 14.18
N GLN A 21 18.55 10.31 13.20
CA GLN A 21 19.83 9.81 12.68
C GLN A 21 19.76 8.38 12.11
N GLU A 22 18.56 7.90 11.81
CA GLU A 22 18.35 6.58 11.23
C GLU A 22 18.39 6.63 9.69
N PRO A 23 18.87 5.57 9.01
CA PRO A 23 18.75 5.44 7.57
C PRO A 23 17.28 5.52 7.13
N CYS A 24 17.02 6.35 6.12
CA CYS A 24 15.75 6.49 5.43
C CYS A 24 15.97 6.21 3.93
N GLY A 25 14.94 5.71 3.28
CA GLY A 25 14.97 5.33 1.87
C GLY A 25 13.73 4.53 1.52
N LEU A 26 13.71 3.92 0.34
CA LEU A 26 12.55 3.17 -0.14
C LEU A 26 12.12 2.09 0.87
N HIS A 27 13.06 1.35 1.44
CA HIS A 27 12.76 0.33 2.45
C HIS A 27 11.97 0.91 3.64
N THR A 28 12.43 2.01 4.22
CA THR A 28 11.71 2.64 5.34
C THR A 28 10.35 3.19 4.93
N TYR A 29 10.20 3.68 3.69
CA TYR A 29 8.92 4.09 3.14
C TYR A 29 7.93 2.92 3.11
N THR A 30 8.33 1.75 2.60
CA THR A 30 7.43 0.58 2.50
C THR A 30 7.04 0.00 3.86
N CYS A 31 7.82 0.29 4.91
CA CYS A 31 7.48 -0.11 6.28
C CYS A 31 6.40 0.77 6.93
N ARG A 32 6.15 2.00 6.48
CA ARG A 32 5.27 2.95 7.18
C ARG A 32 3.80 2.72 6.88
N GLY A 33 2.97 2.67 7.92
CA GLY A 33 1.54 2.34 7.79
C GLY A 33 0.78 3.29 6.86
N TRP A 34 1.01 4.60 6.98
CA TRP A 34 0.44 5.60 6.06
C TRP A 34 0.84 5.36 4.60
N CYS A 35 2.12 5.09 4.34
CA CYS A 35 2.63 4.85 2.99
C CYS A 35 2.05 3.57 2.36
N ARG A 36 1.84 2.52 3.17
CA ARG A 36 1.13 1.31 2.72
C ARG A 36 -0.31 1.61 2.32
N LEU A 37 -1.01 2.45 3.09
CA LEU A 37 -2.37 2.88 2.75
C LEU A 37 -2.40 3.67 1.43
N GLU A 38 -1.46 4.58 1.23
CA GLU A 38 -1.35 5.34 -0.03
C GLU A 38 -1.14 4.42 -1.23
N MET A 39 -0.25 3.43 -1.11
CA MET A 39 -0.03 2.43 -2.15
C MET A 39 -1.25 1.55 -2.41
N MET A 40 -1.91 1.09 -1.35
CA MET A 40 -3.16 0.34 -1.46
C MET A 40 -4.23 1.18 -2.18
N ALA A 41 -4.42 2.44 -1.78
CA ALA A 41 -5.39 3.34 -2.39
C ALA A 41 -5.11 3.58 -3.88
N ARG A 42 -3.84 3.78 -4.24
CA ARG A 42 -3.42 3.94 -5.63
C ARG A 42 -3.74 2.69 -6.44
N ALA A 43 -3.28 1.54 -5.96
CA ALA A 43 -3.49 0.27 -6.63
C ALA A 43 -4.99 -0.05 -6.82
N CYS A 44 -5.85 0.31 -5.86
CA CYS A 44 -7.30 0.12 -5.96
C CYS A 44 -8.00 1.07 -6.95
N SER A 45 -7.38 2.18 -7.31
CA SER A 45 -7.98 3.21 -8.17
C SER A 45 -7.70 2.98 -9.66
N SER A 46 -6.42 2.83 -10.00
CA SER A 46 -5.96 2.79 -11.39
C SER A 46 -4.79 1.81 -11.56
N GLY A 47 -4.59 0.89 -10.62
CA GLY A 47 -3.38 0.07 -10.55
C GLY A 47 -2.13 0.90 -10.24
N VAL A 48 -0.98 0.39 -10.68
CA VAL A 48 0.35 1.02 -10.48
C VAL A 48 0.81 1.83 -11.69
N GLU A 49 -0.04 1.95 -12.70
CA GLU A 49 0.22 2.81 -13.83
C GLU A 49 0.37 4.25 -13.36
N GLN A 50 1.35 4.97 -13.92
CA GLN A 50 1.70 6.34 -13.52
C GLN A 50 2.08 6.52 -12.04
N VAL A 51 2.60 5.47 -11.42
CA VAL A 51 3.40 5.59 -10.20
C VAL A 51 4.87 5.76 -10.59
N TYR A 52 5.54 6.73 -9.98
CA TYR A 52 6.94 7.05 -10.24
C TYR A 52 7.76 7.00 -8.96
N LEU A 53 9.00 6.54 -9.07
CA LEU A 53 9.95 6.38 -7.98
C LEU A 53 11.14 7.29 -8.20
N GLN A 54 11.59 7.93 -7.12
CA GLN A 54 12.83 8.67 -7.03
C GLN A 54 13.57 8.20 -5.76
N ILE A 55 14.61 7.37 -5.94
CA ILE A 55 15.30 6.63 -4.86
C ILE A 55 16.78 7.04 -4.73
N GLU A 56 17.44 7.41 -5.82
CA GLU A 56 18.86 7.73 -5.78
C GLU A 56 19.08 9.25 -5.84
N ALA A 57 19.23 9.78 -7.05
CA ALA A 57 19.50 11.20 -7.28
C ALA A 57 18.21 12.00 -7.53
N ALA A 58 18.31 13.33 -7.42
CA ALA A 58 17.20 14.24 -7.70
C ALA A 58 16.65 14.12 -9.13
N ASP A 59 17.50 13.69 -10.06
CA ASP A 59 17.18 13.62 -11.50
C ASP A 59 16.76 12.21 -11.97
N ASP A 60 16.70 11.21 -11.08
CA ASP A 60 16.37 9.82 -11.41
C ASP A 60 14.89 9.51 -11.10
N LEU A 61 13.99 10.17 -11.81
CA LEU A 61 12.55 9.86 -11.75
C LEU A 61 12.22 8.76 -12.77
N ARG A 62 11.89 7.57 -12.28
CA ARG A 62 11.52 6.43 -13.14
C ARG A 62 10.12 5.92 -12.85
N ALA A 63 9.49 5.28 -13.83
CA ALA A 63 8.23 4.59 -13.61
C ALA A 63 8.42 3.38 -12.68
N MET A 64 7.43 3.12 -11.83
CA MET A 64 7.37 1.92 -11.00
C MET A 64 7.19 0.69 -11.89
N THR A 65 8.02 -0.32 -11.67
CA THR A 65 7.90 -1.61 -12.36
C THR A 65 6.98 -2.57 -11.60
N ALA A 66 6.52 -3.63 -12.26
CA ALA A 66 5.78 -4.69 -11.58
C ALA A 66 6.62 -5.37 -10.47
N ALA A 67 7.94 -5.49 -10.68
CA ALA A 67 8.84 -6.03 -9.67
C ALA A 67 8.91 -5.13 -8.42
N ASP A 68 9.00 -3.80 -8.61
CA ASP A 68 8.95 -2.85 -7.49
C ASP A 68 7.65 -3.03 -6.70
N PHE A 69 6.51 -3.13 -7.38
CA PHE A 69 5.21 -3.29 -6.73
C PHE A 69 5.11 -4.59 -5.91
N GLN A 70 5.67 -5.70 -6.39
CA GLN A 70 5.68 -6.97 -5.67
C GLN A 70 6.46 -6.93 -4.36
N THR A 71 7.41 -5.99 -4.21
CA THR A 71 8.15 -5.80 -2.96
C THR A 71 7.37 -4.99 -1.91
N LEU A 72 6.26 -4.35 -2.30
CA LEU A 72 5.47 -3.51 -1.41
C LEU A 72 4.54 -4.38 -0.57
N SER A 73 4.54 -4.13 0.75
CA SER A 73 3.53 -4.70 1.64
C SER A 73 2.30 -3.81 1.67
N LEU A 74 1.15 -4.38 1.37
CA LEU A 74 -0.15 -3.68 1.47
C LEU A 74 -0.83 -3.88 2.83
N ARG A 75 -0.16 -4.53 3.79
CA ARG A 75 -0.67 -4.74 5.14
C ARG A 75 -0.53 -3.46 5.96
N VAL A 76 -1.52 -2.57 5.80
CA VAL A 76 -1.53 -1.20 6.39
C VAL A 76 -1.33 -1.23 7.90
N PHE A 77 -2.05 -2.10 8.61
CA PHE A 77 -2.03 -2.17 10.07
C PHE A 77 -0.78 -2.85 10.66
N GLU A 78 -0.01 -3.58 9.84
CA GLU A 78 1.31 -4.09 10.22
C GLU A 78 2.44 -3.07 9.94
N GLY A 79 2.09 -1.86 9.49
CA GLY A 79 3.07 -0.81 9.23
C GLY A 79 3.56 -0.13 10.52
N HIS A 80 4.70 0.52 10.42
CA HIS A 80 5.23 1.38 11.49
C HIS A 80 4.51 2.72 11.49
N PHE A 81 4.09 3.14 12.70
CA PHE A 81 3.46 4.43 12.95
C PHE A 81 4.29 5.21 13.95
N SER A 82 4.71 6.42 13.57
CA SER A 82 5.33 7.37 14.49
C SER A 82 4.36 7.78 15.61
N VAL A 83 3.07 7.84 15.30
CA VAL A 83 1.98 8.10 16.25
C VAL A 83 1.02 6.91 16.25
N GLN A 84 1.05 6.09 17.30
CA GLN A 84 0.28 4.85 17.37
C GLN A 84 -1.24 5.05 17.27
N SER A 85 -1.78 6.19 17.74
CA SER A 85 -3.20 6.49 17.61
C SER A 85 -3.65 6.73 16.17
N ASP A 86 -2.73 6.96 15.22
CA ASP A 86 -3.08 7.11 13.81
C ASP A 86 -3.59 5.81 13.18
N VAL A 87 -3.25 4.65 13.75
CA VAL A 87 -3.76 3.35 13.30
C VAL A 87 -5.28 3.36 13.21
N GLN A 88 -5.96 3.93 14.22
CA GLN A 88 -7.42 4.00 14.28
C GLN A 88 -8.00 4.91 13.19
N LYS A 89 -7.26 5.96 12.78
CA LYS A 89 -7.68 6.86 11.69
C LYS A 89 -7.64 6.17 10.33
N LEU A 90 -6.90 5.08 10.20
CA LEU A 90 -6.78 4.34 8.94
C LEU A 90 -7.87 3.29 8.77
N VAL A 91 -8.64 2.97 9.80
CA VAL A 91 -9.70 1.95 9.74
C VAL A 91 -10.74 2.28 8.68
N ASP A 92 -11.35 3.47 8.75
CA ASP A 92 -12.39 3.86 7.79
C ASP A 92 -11.88 3.94 6.35
N PRO A 93 -10.71 4.57 6.05
CA PRO A 93 -10.13 4.55 4.71
C PRO A 93 -9.87 3.14 4.18
N VAL A 94 -9.32 2.25 5.01
CA VAL A 94 -9.02 0.87 4.62
C VAL A 94 -10.31 0.11 4.30
N LEU A 95 -11.34 0.23 5.14
CA LEU A 95 -12.66 -0.36 4.87
C LEU A 95 -13.29 0.20 3.58
N GLY A 96 -13.16 1.51 3.33
CA GLY A 96 -13.62 2.14 2.09
C GLY A 96 -12.93 1.58 0.84
N LEU A 97 -11.62 1.33 0.91
CA LEU A 97 -10.87 0.71 -0.18
C LEU A 97 -11.30 -0.74 -0.39
N TYR A 98 -11.50 -1.52 0.67
CA TYR A 98 -12.03 -2.88 0.58
C TYR A 98 -13.40 -2.92 -0.09
N CYS A 99 -14.33 -2.08 0.34
CA CYS A 99 -15.64 -1.95 -0.28
C CYS A 99 -15.52 -1.60 -1.78
N SER A 100 -14.55 -0.77 -2.16
CA SER A 100 -14.31 -0.41 -3.56
C SER A 100 -13.82 -1.61 -4.38
N ILE A 101 -12.88 -2.40 -3.87
CA ILE A 101 -12.38 -3.62 -4.52
C ILE A 101 -13.51 -4.64 -4.71
N LEU A 102 -14.32 -4.87 -3.67
CA LEU A 102 -15.44 -5.82 -3.72
C LEU A 102 -16.49 -5.41 -4.76
N ARG A 103 -16.76 -4.11 -4.89
CA ARG A 103 -17.70 -3.59 -5.89
C ARG A 103 -17.17 -3.68 -7.32
N GLN A 104 -15.89 -3.38 -7.54
CA GLN A 104 -15.27 -3.48 -8.86
C GLN A 104 -15.15 -4.92 -9.36
N GLY A 105 -14.98 -5.90 -8.45
CA GLY A 105 -14.98 -7.32 -8.80
C GLY A 105 -16.28 -7.84 -9.43
N HIS A 106 -17.37 -7.07 -9.35
CA HIS A 106 -18.65 -7.37 -10.01
C HIS A 106 -18.78 -6.78 -11.43
N GLU A 107 -17.92 -5.82 -11.82
CA GLU A 107 -18.11 -5.00 -13.03
C GLU A 107 -17.09 -5.22 -14.15
N GLY A 108 -16.05 -6.05 -13.97
CA GLY A 108 -15.16 -6.43 -15.07
C GLY A 108 -13.75 -6.76 -14.61
N HIS A 109 -13.10 -7.69 -15.32
CA HIS A 109 -11.74 -8.16 -15.05
C HIS A 109 -10.71 -7.05 -15.24
N VAL A 110 -10.25 -6.44 -14.15
CA VAL A 110 -9.08 -5.56 -14.16
C VAL A 110 -7.92 -6.29 -13.49
N GLU A 111 -6.83 -6.51 -14.22
CA GLU A 111 -5.71 -7.38 -13.82
C GLU A 111 -5.07 -6.96 -12.48
N HIS A 112 -4.94 -5.65 -12.23
CA HIS A 112 -4.39 -5.13 -10.98
C HIS A 112 -5.28 -5.43 -9.75
N ILE A 113 -6.60 -5.53 -9.94
CA ILE A 113 -7.54 -5.90 -8.87
C ILE A 113 -7.38 -7.37 -8.46
N GLN A 114 -7.01 -8.26 -9.39
CA GLN A 114 -6.75 -9.66 -9.05
C GLN A 114 -5.51 -9.82 -8.16
N VAL A 115 -4.45 -9.04 -8.43
CA VAL A 115 -3.24 -9.03 -7.59
C VAL A 115 -3.55 -8.55 -6.18
N LEU A 116 -4.34 -7.48 -6.06
CA LEU A 116 -4.81 -6.97 -4.78
C LEU A 116 -5.69 -7.97 -4.05
N ARG A 117 -6.63 -8.60 -4.77
CA ARG A 117 -7.53 -9.59 -4.20
C ARG A 117 -6.78 -10.80 -3.65
N LYS A 118 -5.77 -11.31 -4.35
CA LYS A 118 -4.89 -12.37 -3.82
C LYS A 118 -4.16 -11.95 -2.54
N HIS A 119 -3.65 -10.71 -2.51
CA HIS A 119 -3.02 -10.15 -1.32
C HIS A 119 -4.00 -10.08 -0.15
N ILE A 120 -5.23 -9.63 -0.41
CA ILE A 120 -6.29 -9.48 0.59
C ILE A 120 -6.81 -10.83 1.10
N GLU A 121 -7.02 -11.80 0.22
CA GLU A 121 -7.44 -13.15 0.58
C GLU A 121 -6.35 -13.89 1.39
N SER A 122 -5.09 -13.55 1.17
CA SER A 122 -3.98 -14.04 2.00
C SER A 122 -3.86 -13.32 3.35
N ASP A 123 -4.57 -12.21 3.53
CA ASP A 123 -4.57 -11.44 4.77
C ASP A 123 -5.55 -12.08 5.78
N ARG A 124 -5.01 -12.52 6.92
CA ARG A 124 -5.75 -13.20 7.99
C ARG A 124 -6.76 -12.30 8.68
N PHE A 125 -6.70 -10.98 8.46
CA PHE A 125 -7.68 -10.05 9.01
C PHE A 125 -9.11 -10.32 8.49
N LEU A 126 -9.26 -10.87 7.27
CA LEU A 126 -10.56 -11.04 6.61
C LEU A 126 -10.91 -12.49 6.26
N THR A 127 -9.96 -13.43 6.31
CA THR A 127 -10.32 -14.84 6.22
C THR A 127 -10.91 -15.28 7.56
N PRO A 128 -12.20 -15.67 7.63
CA PRO A 128 -12.69 -16.35 8.81
C PRO A 128 -11.80 -17.58 8.97
N THR A 129 -11.06 -17.66 10.08
CA THR A 129 -10.58 -18.97 10.49
C THR A 129 -11.83 -19.80 10.63
N ASN A 130 -12.00 -20.81 9.78
CA ASN A 130 -12.97 -21.86 10.01
C ASN A 130 -12.53 -22.57 11.29
N GLY A 131 -12.88 -21.96 12.43
CA GLY A 131 -12.93 -22.57 13.73
C GLY A 131 -14.09 -23.54 13.72
N LEU A 132 -13.95 -24.61 12.94
CA LEU A 132 -14.65 -25.84 13.21
C LEU A 132 -14.05 -26.34 14.53
N HIS A 133 -14.74 -25.97 15.60
CA HIS A 133 -14.74 -26.71 16.85
C HIS A 133 -15.08 -28.15 16.49
N ASN A 134 -14.07 -29.01 16.34
CA ASN A 134 -14.29 -30.45 16.44
C ASN A 134 -14.78 -30.70 17.87
N SER A 135 -16.06 -31.07 17.94
CA SER A 135 -16.67 -31.71 19.11
C SER A 135 -16.16 -33.15 19.24
#